data_AF-A0A9E2ULI1-F1
#
_entry.id   AF-A0A9E2ULI1-F1
#
_cell.length_a   1.000
_cell.length_b   1.000
_cell.length_c   1.000
_cell.angle_alpha   90.00
_cell.angle_beta   90.00
_cell.angle_gamma   90.00
#
_symmetry.space_group_name_H-M   'P 1'
#
loop_
_entity.id
_entity.type
_entity.pdbx_description
1 polymer ?
#
loop_
_entity_poly.entity_id
_entity_poly.type
_entity_poly.pdbx_seq_one_letter_code
_entity_poly.pdbx_strand_id
1 'polypeptide(L)'
;MSEHGPFLNMVYRDSPLIPKNLWPSTDEYNKDIFFDLADDLLGQLCSITNQHCPFDPYDLINLSDAKAIQSVRTTFENWISIIANKTQEEIIKAFDSLYEDSENTNTSFMTIKRDVLETLEFIINKMSLAEKKGDTITIVGI
;
A
#
# COMPACT_ATOMS: atom_id res chain seq x y z
N MET A 1 -14.71 -16.39 9.45
CA MET A 1 -15.07 -15.14 8.75
C MET A 1 -13.81 -14.73 8.02
N SER A 2 -13.77 -14.91 6.71
CA SER A 2 -12.63 -14.49 5.90
C SER A 2 -12.67 -12.98 5.76
N GLU A 3 -11.77 -12.31 6.45
CA GLU A 3 -11.56 -10.88 6.38
C GLU A 3 -10.87 -10.58 5.04
N HIS A 4 -11.67 -10.36 3.99
CA HIS A 4 -11.19 -9.89 2.70
C HIS A 4 -11.17 -8.35 2.72
N GLY A 5 -9.98 -7.82 2.95
CA GLY A 5 -9.64 -6.40 2.87
C GLY A 5 -8.19 -6.22 3.32
N PRO A 6 -7.45 -5.21 2.83
CA PRO A 6 -6.07 -4.99 3.28
C PRO A 6 -6.04 -4.81 4.79
N PHE A 7 -5.48 -5.78 5.48
CA PHE A 7 -5.30 -5.78 6.93
C PHE A 7 -4.33 -4.68 7.31
N LEU A 8 -4.83 -3.59 7.88
CA LEU A 8 -3.97 -2.52 8.34
C LEU A 8 -4.11 -2.32 9.85
N ASN A 9 -3.07 -2.73 10.58
CA ASN A 9 -2.90 -2.46 12.00
C ASN A 9 -1.85 -1.36 12.20
N MET A 10 -2.16 -0.38 13.06
CA MET A 10 -1.32 0.81 13.30
C MET A 10 -0.74 0.80 14.70
N VAL A 11 0.55 1.14 14.86
CA VAL A 11 1.13 1.52 16.15
C VAL A 11 2.26 2.56 15.99
N TYR A 12 2.44 3.39 17.01
CA TYR A 12 3.40 4.51 17.07
C TYR A 12 4.71 4.12 17.79
N ARG A 13 5.86 4.64 17.32
CA ARG A 13 7.18 4.47 17.95
C ARG A 13 7.97 5.76 17.99
N ASP A 14 8.77 5.88 19.05
CA ASP A 14 9.73 6.99 19.22
C ASP A 14 11.06 6.73 18.49
N SER A 15 11.27 5.55 17.88
CA SER A 15 12.53 5.16 17.23
C SER A 15 12.34 4.12 16.11
N PRO A 16 13.13 4.19 15.01
CA PRO A 16 13.04 3.26 13.88
C PRO A 16 13.34 1.80 14.27
N LEU A 17 12.74 0.84 13.56
CA LEU A 17 13.07 -0.57 13.71
C LEU A 17 14.47 -0.85 13.15
N ILE A 18 15.32 -1.51 13.95
CA ILE A 18 16.65 -1.98 13.54
C ILE A 18 16.53 -3.48 13.21
N PRO A 19 16.65 -3.89 11.93
CA PRO A 19 16.51 -5.30 11.56
C PRO A 19 17.66 -6.13 12.13
N LYS A 20 17.35 -7.22 12.84
CA LYS A 20 18.34 -8.16 13.38
C LYS A 20 18.46 -9.40 12.50
N ASN A 21 19.04 -9.31 11.30
CA ASN A 21 19.46 -10.45 10.44
C ASN A 21 18.48 -11.64 10.24
N LEU A 22 17.22 -11.53 10.69
CA LEU A 22 16.18 -12.53 10.74
C LEU A 22 14.86 -11.76 10.59
N TRP A 23 13.98 -12.28 9.73
CA TRP A 23 12.62 -11.79 9.54
C TRP A 23 11.95 -11.65 10.93
N PRO A 24 11.64 -10.44 11.41
CA PRO A 24 11.06 -10.28 12.73
C PRO A 24 9.64 -10.87 12.74
N SER A 25 9.27 -11.50 13.85
CA SER A 25 7.97 -12.19 13.96
C SER A 25 6.80 -11.20 13.87
N THR A 26 5.63 -11.64 13.38
CA THR A 26 4.39 -10.82 13.33
C THR A 26 4.06 -10.17 14.69
N ASP A 27 4.39 -10.85 15.79
CA ASP A 27 4.21 -10.34 17.16
C ASP A 27 5.18 -9.20 17.53
N GLU A 28 6.36 -9.11 16.90
CA GLU A 28 7.30 -8.00 17.07
C GLU A 28 6.87 -6.74 16.31
N TYR A 29 6.11 -6.89 15.22
CA TYR A 29 5.58 -5.80 14.38
C TYR A 29 4.19 -5.30 14.77
N ASN A 30 3.54 -5.93 15.76
CA ASN A 30 2.36 -5.38 16.43
C ASN A 30 2.63 -4.05 17.18
N LYS A 31 3.71 -3.33 16.82
CA LYS A 31 4.14 -2.02 17.33
C LYS A 31 4.56 -1.00 16.23
N ASP A 32 4.28 -1.25 14.94
CA ASP A 32 4.63 -0.34 13.82
C ASP A 32 3.44 0.14 12.96
N ILE A 33 3.63 1.15 12.09
CA ILE A 33 2.75 1.38 10.91
C ILE A 33 3.26 0.46 9.81
N PHE A 34 2.58 -0.68 9.65
CA PHE A 34 2.93 -1.69 8.67
C PHE A 34 1.98 -1.59 7.47
N PHE A 35 2.57 -1.52 6.27
CA PHE A 35 1.82 -1.69 5.03
C PHE A 35 2.11 -3.09 4.49
N ASP A 36 1.17 -4.01 4.72
CA ASP A 36 1.15 -5.30 4.05
C ASP A 36 0.44 -5.12 2.71
N LEU A 37 1.20 -4.74 1.68
CA LEU A 37 0.67 -4.68 0.33
C LEU A 37 0.93 -6.03 -0.30
N ALA A 38 -0.13 -6.76 -0.66
CA ALA A 38 0.02 -7.97 -1.45
C ALA A 38 0.88 -7.67 -2.69
N ASP A 39 1.85 -8.53 -3.00
CA ASP A 39 2.73 -8.35 -4.17
C ASP A 39 1.94 -8.11 -5.46
N ASP A 40 0.83 -8.82 -5.58
CA ASP A 40 -0.10 -8.69 -6.71
C ASP A 40 -0.71 -7.30 -6.78
N LEU A 41 -1.01 -6.64 -5.65
CA LEU A 41 -1.56 -5.29 -5.63
C LEU A 41 -0.52 -4.26 -6.11
N LEU A 42 0.73 -4.33 -5.62
CA LEU A 42 1.78 -3.41 -6.07
C LEU A 42 2.13 -3.63 -7.55
N GLY A 43 2.22 -4.89 -7.98
CA GLY A 43 2.43 -5.25 -9.38
C GLY A 43 1.33 -4.71 -10.29
N GLN A 44 0.07 -4.85 -9.88
CA GLN A 44 -1.08 -4.34 -10.63
C GLN A 44 -1.13 -2.81 -10.66
N LEU A 45 -0.83 -2.14 -9.55
CA LEU A 45 -0.73 -0.68 -9.50
C LEU A 45 0.37 -0.15 -10.45
N CYS A 46 1.55 -0.77 -10.44
CA CYS A 46 2.64 -0.42 -11.36
C CYS A 46 2.23 -0.66 -12.83
N SER A 47 1.61 -1.81 -13.11
CA SER A 47 1.16 -2.21 -14.44
C SER A 47 0.10 -1.25 -15.00
N ILE A 48 -0.96 -0.96 -14.23
CA ILE A 48 -2.07 -0.12 -14.70
C ILE A 48 -1.66 1.35 -14.88
N THR A 49 -0.70 1.82 -14.07
CA THR A 49 -0.20 3.20 -14.14
C THR A 49 0.98 3.36 -15.10
N ASN A 50 1.59 2.25 -15.54
CA ASN A 50 2.83 2.22 -16.30
C ASN A 50 3.96 3.00 -15.59
N GLN A 51 4.06 2.81 -14.27
CA GLN A 51 5.07 3.43 -13.42
C GLN A 51 5.80 2.38 -12.59
N HIS A 52 7.05 2.65 -12.22
CA HIS A 52 7.80 1.79 -11.31
C HIS A 52 7.32 1.95 -9.87
N CYS A 53 7.48 0.90 -9.07
CA CYS A 53 7.23 0.96 -7.64
C CYS A 53 8.14 2.03 -7.02
N PRO A 54 7.62 2.90 -6.12
CA PRO A 54 8.43 3.93 -5.46
C PRO A 54 9.43 3.38 -4.44
N PHE A 55 9.42 2.06 -4.22
CA PHE A 55 10.28 1.32 -3.30
C PHE A 55 10.45 -0.12 -3.81
N ASP A 56 11.50 -0.81 -3.36
CA ASP A 56 11.73 -2.21 -3.74
C ASP A 56 10.78 -3.12 -2.93
N PRO A 57 9.93 -3.95 -3.58
CA PRO A 57 9.02 -4.87 -2.91
C PRO A 57 9.73 -6.10 -2.32
N TYR A 58 11.05 -6.21 -2.37
CA TYR A 58 11.79 -7.31 -1.73
C TYR A 58 12.71 -6.83 -0.59
N ASP A 59 12.73 -5.52 -0.32
CA ASP A 59 13.56 -4.92 0.72
C ASP A 59 12.71 -4.34 1.88
N LEU A 60 13.36 -4.23 3.05
CA LEU A 60 12.85 -3.43 4.16
C LEU A 60 13.30 -1.99 3.99
N ILE A 61 12.34 -1.08 3.85
CA ILE A 61 12.60 0.33 3.54
C ILE A 61 12.11 1.21 4.68
N ASN A 62 13.01 2.06 5.19
CA ASN A 62 12.71 3.03 6.25
C ASN A 62 12.74 4.45 5.68
N LEU A 63 11.56 5.05 5.51
CA LEU A 63 11.39 6.44 5.10
C LEU A 63 11.42 7.32 6.36
N SER A 64 12.61 7.78 6.73
CA SER A 64 12.81 8.59 7.96
C SER A 64 12.93 10.09 7.69
N ASP A 65 13.12 10.50 6.44
CA ASP A 65 13.22 11.91 6.06
C ASP A 65 11.97 12.37 5.31
N ALA A 66 11.57 13.62 5.55
CA ALA A 66 10.38 14.20 4.95
C ALA A 66 10.41 14.19 3.41
N LYS A 67 11.59 14.31 2.78
CA LYS A 67 11.70 14.30 1.32
C LYS A 67 11.47 12.90 0.75
N ALA A 68 11.98 11.85 1.39
CA ALA A 68 11.69 10.48 0.98
C ALA A 68 10.21 10.15 1.16
N ILE A 69 9.60 10.53 2.29
CA ILE A 69 8.16 10.36 2.52
C ILE A 69 7.35 11.11 1.44
N GLN A 70 7.71 12.36 1.15
CA GLN A 70 7.05 13.16 0.11
C GLN A 70 7.21 12.55 -1.28
N SER A 71 8.41 12.04 -1.62
CA SER A 71 8.68 11.41 -2.92
C SER A 71 7.79 10.19 -3.13
N VAL A 72 7.71 9.31 -2.13
CA VAL A 72 6.86 8.10 -2.20
C VAL A 72 5.38 8.50 -2.26
N ARG A 73 4.95 9.45 -1.41
CA ARG A 73 3.56 9.96 -1.43
C ARG A 73 3.16 10.50 -2.80
N THR A 74 4.04 11.29 -3.43
CA THR A 74 3.76 11.89 -4.76
C THR A 74 3.50 10.80 -5.82
N THR A 75 4.19 9.65 -5.73
CA THR A 75 3.92 8.51 -6.61
C THR A 75 2.51 7.96 -6.41
N PHE A 76 2.08 7.77 -5.16
CA PHE A 76 0.71 7.33 -4.86
C PHE A 76 -0.36 8.35 -5.31
N GLU A 77 -0.11 9.65 -5.15
CA GLU A 77 -1.00 10.72 -5.63
C GLU A 77 -1.14 10.69 -7.17
N ASN A 78 -0.03 10.43 -7.87
CA ASN A 78 -0.04 10.24 -9.32
C ASN A 78 -0.82 8.98 -9.72
N TRP A 79 -0.68 7.87 -8.99
CA TRP A 79 -1.43 6.65 -9.23
C TRP A 79 -2.94 6.86 -9.10
N ILE A 80 -3.40 7.56 -8.06
CA ILE A 80 -4.81 7.98 -7.92
C ILE A 80 -5.27 8.72 -9.16
N SER A 81 -4.51 9.74 -9.58
CA SER A 81 -4.88 10.59 -10.71
C SER A 81 -5.00 9.78 -12.01
N ILE A 82 -4.12 8.79 -12.21
CA ILE A 82 -4.16 7.91 -13.39
C ILE A 82 -5.36 6.95 -13.30
N ILE A 83 -5.51 6.23 -12.19
CA ILE A 83 -6.56 5.21 -11.97
C ILE A 83 -7.96 5.84 -12.01
N ALA A 84 -8.12 7.06 -11.50
CA ALA A 84 -9.38 7.80 -11.56
C ALA A 84 -9.85 8.02 -13.02
N ASN A 85 -8.93 8.12 -13.98
CA ASN A 85 -9.23 8.32 -15.39
C ASN A 85 -9.29 7.01 -16.22
N LYS A 86 -9.05 5.85 -15.60
CA LYS A 86 -9.13 4.55 -16.28
C LYS A 86 -10.56 4.14 -16.56
N THR A 87 -10.73 3.49 -17.71
CA THR A 87 -11.99 2.90 -18.16
C THR A 87 -12.36 1.68 -17.30
N GLN A 88 -13.62 1.25 -17.39
CA GLN A 88 -14.08 0.06 -16.70
C GLN A 88 -13.31 -1.19 -17.10
N GLU A 89 -13.05 -1.38 -18.39
CA GLU A 89 -12.32 -2.54 -18.91
C GLU A 89 -10.89 -2.59 -18.36
N GLU A 90 -10.20 -1.47 -18.32
CA GLU A 90 -8.83 -1.38 -17.77
C GLU A 90 -8.78 -1.70 -16.27
N ILE A 91 -9.74 -1.20 -15.49
CA ILE A 91 -9.80 -1.44 -14.04
C ILE A 91 -10.10 -2.91 -13.75
N ILE A 92 -11.12 -3.49 -14.40
CA ILE A 92 -11.47 -4.90 -14.20
C ILE A 92 -10.26 -5.75 -14.59
N LYS A 93 -9.72 -5.58 -15.79
CA LYS A 93 -8.56 -6.36 -16.26
C LYS A 93 -7.36 -6.29 -15.32
N ALA A 94 -7.14 -5.16 -14.68
CA ALA A 94 -6.01 -4.97 -13.77
C ALA A 94 -6.23 -5.62 -12.41
N PHE A 95 -7.43 -5.57 -11.85
CA PHE A 95 -7.66 -5.87 -10.43
C PHE A 95 -8.60 -7.06 -10.17
N ASP A 96 -9.31 -7.60 -11.17
CA ASP A 96 -10.31 -8.68 -11.00
C ASP A 96 -9.75 -9.88 -10.23
N SER A 97 -8.49 -10.24 -10.52
CA SER A 97 -7.82 -11.37 -9.85
C SER A 97 -7.60 -11.18 -8.35
N LEU A 98 -7.60 -9.94 -7.83
CA LEU A 98 -7.53 -9.69 -6.38
C LEU A 98 -8.85 -10.03 -5.67
N TYR A 99 -9.95 -10.19 -6.42
CA TYR A 99 -11.28 -10.43 -5.88
C TYR A 99 -11.81 -11.83 -6.22
N GLU A 100 -11.04 -12.66 -6.95
CA GLU A 100 -11.43 -14.01 -7.40
C GLU A 100 -11.77 -14.97 -6.24
N ASP A 101 -11.10 -14.85 -5.09
CA ASP A 101 -11.35 -15.69 -3.92
C ASP A 101 -12.50 -15.21 -3.02
N SER A 102 -13.13 -14.08 -3.35
CA SER A 102 -14.30 -13.61 -2.59
C SER A 102 -15.53 -14.42 -2.98
N GLU A 103 -16.31 -14.89 -1.99
CA GLU A 103 -17.55 -15.67 -2.22
C GLU A 103 -18.60 -14.95 -3.10
N ASN A 104 -18.37 -13.67 -3.46
CA ASN A 104 -19.13 -12.89 -4.43
C ASN A 104 -18.33 -12.71 -5.74
N THR A 105 -18.48 -13.67 -6.65
CA THR A 105 -17.87 -13.70 -7.99
C THR A 105 -18.32 -12.59 -8.97
N ASN A 106 -18.89 -11.49 -8.47
CA ASN A 106 -19.35 -10.34 -9.26
C ASN A 106 -19.10 -9.03 -8.52
N THR A 107 -17.87 -8.79 -8.07
CA THR A 107 -17.49 -7.49 -7.52
C THR A 107 -17.60 -6.44 -8.62
N SER A 108 -18.48 -5.45 -8.43
CA SER A 108 -18.76 -4.45 -9.46
C SER A 108 -17.53 -3.58 -9.73
N PHE A 109 -17.34 -3.13 -10.98
CA PHE A 109 -16.32 -2.15 -11.34
C PHE A 109 -16.26 -0.95 -10.39
N MET A 110 -17.42 -0.41 -10.00
CA MET A 110 -17.50 0.73 -9.10
C MET A 110 -16.93 0.40 -7.72
N THR A 111 -17.14 -0.84 -7.25
CA THR A 111 -16.56 -1.35 -6.00
C THR A 111 -15.04 -1.46 -6.13
N ILE A 112 -14.54 -2.16 -7.13
CA ILE A 112 -13.09 -2.35 -7.35
C ILE A 112 -12.38 -0.99 -7.45
N LYS A 113 -12.90 -0.09 -8.28
CA LYS A 113 -12.30 1.24 -8.48
C LYS A 113 -12.29 2.05 -7.19
N ARG A 114 -13.40 2.06 -6.46
CA ARG A 114 -13.50 2.78 -5.18
C ARG A 114 -12.51 2.21 -4.17
N ASP A 115 -12.49 0.90 -3.98
CA ASP A 115 -11.69 0.26 -2.94
C ASP A 115 -10.18 0.46 -3.20
N VAL A 116 -9.74 0.42 -4.47
CA VAL A 116 -8.36 0.76 -4.85
C VAL A 116 -8.04 2.23 -4.57
N LEU A 117 -8.92 3.17 -4.95
CA LEU A 117 -8.69 4.60 -4.72
C LEU A 117 -8.67 4.94 -3.23
N GLU A 118 -9.62 4.42 -2.44
CA GLU A 118 -9.68 4.60 -0.99
C GLU A 118 -8.43 4.02 -0.31
N THR A 119 -7.91 2.89 -0.79
CA THR A 119 -6.65 2.32 -0.29
C THR A 119 -5.47 3.26 -0.54
N LEU A 120 -5.36 3.82 -1.75
CA LEU A 120 -4.28 4.77 -2.08
C LEU A 120 -4.40 6.07 -1.26
N GLU A 121 -5.61 6.61 -1.13
CA GLU A 121 -5.88 7.81 -0.32
C GLU A 121 -5.52 7.58 1.14
N PHE A 122 -5.84 6.39 1.67
CA PHE A 122 -5.46 5.99 3.01
C PHE A 122 -3.94 6.01 3.20
N ILE A 123 -3.18 5.41 2.29
CA ILE A 123 -1.70 5.38 2.33
C ILE A 123 -1.14 6.81 2.31
N ILE A 124 -1.61 7.65 1.39
CA ILE A 124 -1.19 9.07 1.26
C ILE A 124 -1.46 9.85 2.55
N ASN A 125 -2.63 9.64 3.17
CA ASN A 125 -2.99 10.28 4.42
C ASN A 125 -2.05 9.86 5.55
N LYS A 126 -1.67 8.58 5.63
CA LYS A 126 -0.69 8.11 6.62
C LYS A 126 0.70 8.70 6.39
N MET A 127 1.16 8.74 5.14
CA MET A 127 2.43 9.38 4.80
C MET A 127 2.44 10.86 5.18
N SER A 128 1.34 11.57 4.93
CA SER A 128 1.20 12.98 5.30
C SER A 128 1.19 13.21 6.81
N LEU A 129 0.62 12.28 7.59
CA LEU A 129 0.65 12.36 9.05
C LEU A 129 2.06 12.08 9.59
N ALA A 130 2.75 11.06 9.06
CA ALA A 130 4.11 10.75 9.46
C ALA A 130 5.07 11.90 9.15
N GLU A 131 4.98 12.49 7.95
CA GLU A 131 5.76 13.68 7.57
C GLU A 131 5.54 14.85 8.54
N LYS A 132 4.28 15.15 8.90
CA LYS A 132 3.95 16.25 9.83
C LYS A 132 4.48 16.02 11.25
N LYS A 133 4.55 14.77 11.69
CA LYS A 133 5.01 14.38 13.03
C LYS A 133 6.52 14.16 13.10
N GLY A 134 7.18 13.97 11.96
CA GLY A 134 8.57 13.55 11.90
C GLY A 134 8.75 12.06 12.20
N ASP A 135 7.70 11.25 11.98
CA ASP A 135 7.72 9.80 12.21
C ASP A 135 8.39 9.09 11.02
N THR A 136 9.09 7.98 11.31
CA THR A 136 9.60 7.07 10.28
C THR A 136 8.50 6.13 9.80
N ILE A 137 8.40 5.92 8.48
CA ILE A 137 7.55 4.88 7.89
C ILE A 137 8.43 3.70 7.50
N THR A 138 8.09 2.51 7.99
CA THR A 138 8.72 1.26 7.57
C THR A 138 7.80 0.55 6.58
N ILE A 139 8.31 0.27 5.39
CA ILE A 139 7.63 -0.53 4.36
C ILE A 139 8.39 -1.85 4.26
N VAL A 140 7.65 -2.95 4.32
CA VAL A 140 8.21 -4.29 4.11
C VAL A 140 7.58 -4.81 2.84
N GLY A 141 8.41 -5.06 1.85
CA GLY A 141 8.00 -5.83 0.68
C GLY A 141 8.02 -7.34 0.98
N ILE A 142 7.19 -8.13 0.28
CA ILE A 142 6.97 -9.57 0.53
C ILE A 142 7.84 -10.43 -0.40
#